data_AF-A4Q918-F1
#
_entry.id   AF-A4Q918-F1
#
_cell.length_a   1.000
_cell.length_b   1.000
_cell.length_c   1.000
_cell.angle_alpha   90.00
_cell.angle_beta   90.00
_cell.angle_gamma   90.00
#
_symmetry.space_group_name_H-M   'P 1'
#
loop_
_entity.id
_entity.type
_entity.pdbx_description
1 polymer ?
#
loop_
_entity_poly.entity_id
_entity_poly.type
_entity_poly.pdbx_seq_one_letter_code
_entity_poly.pdbx_strand_id
1 'polypeptide(L)'
;SPALELLVDEHGTVCGATGVNRQSGGTWVARTGAVVIATGGCAFLSRALGCNVLTGDGQLMAAEVGAALSGMEFSNAYGLGPAFSSVTKSLFYNWATFYTADGTPIEGAGSSKGRGVIARTLQSQPVFACLDRADAQIRAWMRTAQPNFFVSFDRQGIDPFTQHFPVTLRLEGTVRGTGGLHLVDDSCATSVPGLYAAGDAATRELICGGFTGGGSHNAAWALSSGFWAGAGAAAFGRDARAAGSNRTALRAGGVALSSRGAAAFDSQEVIRAVQAEVFPYERSWFREGDALRDSLGRLDALWERLRTGAPAATATEAVRAREAAAMLATSRWMYRSALQRTETRGMHRRREHGAADPAQRHRLLSGGLDEVWVQRHAVQNEVAA
;
A
#
# COMPACT_ATOMS: atom_id res chain seq x y z
N SER A 1 -4.75 -16.89 11.84
CA SER A 1 -6.21 -16.74 11.81
C SER A 1 -6.53 -15.33 11.32
N PRO A 2 -6.71 -15.10 10.02
CA PRO A 2 -6.95 -13.76 9.47
C PRO A 2 -8.25 -13.17 10.05
N ALA A 3 -8.21 -11.90 10.40
CA ALA A 3 -9.40 -11.10 10.66
C ALA A 3 -10.07 -10.80 9.33
N LEU A 4 -11.40 -10.90 9.29
CA LEU A 4 -12.17 -10.59 8.09
C LEU A 4 -13.03 -9.34 8.27
N GLU A 5 -13.37 -8.98 9.50
CA GLU A 5 -14.30 -7.88 9.80
C GLU A 5 -14.01 -7.26 11.17
N LEU A 6 -14.32 -5.98 11.29
CA LEU A 6 -14.47 -5.32 12.58
C LEU A 6 -15.87 -5.57 13.15
N LEU A 7 -15.97 -5.50 14.48
CA LEU A 7 -17.23 -5.47 15.21
C LEU A 7 -17.48 -4.06 15.71
N VAL A 8 -18.71 -3.58 15.57
CA VAL A 8 -19.15 -2.26 16.05
C VAL A 8 -20.33 -2.40 17.00
N ASP A 9 -20.49 -1.44 17.91
CA ASP A 9 -21.70 -1.32 18.72
C ASP A 9 -22.81 -0.55 18.01
N GLU A 10 -23.95 -0.42 18.68
CA GLU A 10 -25.12 0.33 18.20
C GLU A 10 -24.85 1.82 17.90
N HIS A 11 -23.71 2.36 18.34
CA HIS A 11 -23.28 3.73 18.10
C HIS A 11 -22.18 3.83 17.02
N GLY A 12 -21.79 2.70 16.42
CA GLY A 12 -20.71 2.64 15.43
C GLY A 12 -19.29 2.65 16.03
N THR A 13 -19.16 2.50 17.36
CA THR A 13 -17.84 2.40 18.01
C THR A 13 -17.27 1.01 17.77
N VAL A 14 -16.01 0.94 17.30
CA VAL A 14 -15.33 -0.35 17.12
C VAL A 14 -15.08 -1.02 18.47
N CYS A 15 -15.59 -2.24 18.62
CA CYS A 15 -15.60 -2.99 19.87
C CYS A 15 -15.07 -4.44 19.70
N GLY A 16 -14.44 -4.74 18.57
CA GLY A 16 -13.94 -6.08 18.31
C GLY A 16 -13.54 -6.37 16.88
N ALA A 17 -13.16 -7.62 16.67
CA ALA A 17 -12.94 -8.17 15.35
C ALA A 17 -13.37 -9.64 15.32
N THR A 18 -13.64 -10.14 14.13
CA THR A 18 -13.89 -11.57 13.89
C THR A 18 -13.20 -12.01 12.62
N GLY A 19 -12.95 -13.31 12.52
CA GLY A 19 -12.33 -13.89 11.35
C GLY A 19 -12.30 -15.40 11.43
N VAL A 20 -11.39 -16.00 10.67
CA VAL A 20 -11.34 -17.45 10.51
C VAL A 20 -10.03 -18.04 11.02
N ASN A 21 -10.10 -19.24 11.57
CA ASN A 21 -8.93 -20.08 11.78
C ASN A 21 -8.73 -20.94 10.53
N ARG A 22 -7.63 -20.70 9.81
CA ARG A 22 -7.34 -21.39 8.54
C ARG A 22 -7.06 -22.89 8.69
N GLN A 23 -6.63 -23.35 9.87
CA GLN A 23 -6.33 -24.76 10.11
C GLN A 23 -7.59 -25.55 10.46
N SER A 24 -8.47 -25.00 11.31
CA SER A 24 -9.70 -25.67 11.71
C SER A 24 -10.92 -25.33 10.86
N GLY A 25 -10.87 -24.26 10.05
CA GLY A 25 -12.01 -23.72 9.33
C GLY A 25 -13.02 -22.96 10.20
N GLY A 26 -12.84 -22.96 11.53
CA GLY A 26 -13.74 -22.32 12.48
C GLY A 26 -13.66 -20.79 12.48
N THR A 27 -14.70 -20.15 12.99
CA THR A 27 -14.75 -18.69 13.20
C THR A 27 -14.27 -18.35 14.61
N TRP A 28 -13.52 -17.27 14.75
CA TRP A 28 -13.14 -16.70 16.04
C TRP A 28 -13.73 -15.30 16.21
N VAL A 29 -14.03 -14.90 17.45
CA VAL A 29 -14.55 -13.57 17.79
C VAL A 29 -13.73 -13.03 18.96
N ALA A 30 -13.20 -11.82 18.82
CA ALA A 30 -12.52 -11.09 19.88
C ALA A 30 -13.30 -9.80 20.18
N ARG A 31 -13.90 -9.72 21.37
CA ARG A 31 -14.52 -8.49 21.90
C ARG A 31 -13.48 -7.71 22.70
N THR A 32 -13.35 -6.43 22.42
CA THR A 32 -12.34 -5.55 23.04
C THR A 32 -12.89 -4.12 23.16
N GLY A 33 -12.29 -3.32 24.04
CA GLY A 33 -12.66 -1.91 24.16
C GLY A 33 -12.16 -1.05 22.99
N ALA A 34 -11.10 -1.49 22.29
CA ALA A 34 -10.52 -0.81 21.13
C ALA A 34 -9.74 -1.80 20.24
N VAL A 35 -9.54 -1.44 18.97
CA VAL A 35 -8.79 -2.21 17.96
C VAL A 35 -7.72 -1.33 17.32
N VAL A 36 -6.52 -1.90 17.13
CA VAL A 36 -5.42 -1.27 16.37
C VAL A 36 -5.22 -2.01 15.05
N ILE A 37 -5.32 -1.31 13.92
CA ILE A 37 -4.98 -1.84 12.59
C ILE A 37 -3.47 -1.68 12.37
N ALA A 38 -2.75 -2.79 12.40
CA ALA A 38 -1.31 -2.87 12.13
C ALA A 38 -0.99 -3.92 11.06
N THR A 39 -1.85 -4.02 10.04
CA THR A 39 -1.81 -5.06 8.99
C THR A 39 -0.77 -4.79 7.89
N GLY A 40 -0.03 -3.69 7.99
CA GLY A 40 0.78 -3.16 6.88
C GLY A 40 -0.07 -2.47 5.82
N GLY A 41 0.56 -2.13 4.70
CA GLY A 41 -0.09 -1.46 3.57
C GLY A 41 -0.67 -2.42 2.51
N CYS A 42 -0.84 -1.91 1.30
CA CYS A 42 -1.18 -2.69 0.11
C CYS A 42 -0.05 -2.57 -0.92
N ALA A 43 0.56 -3.70 -1.24
CA ALA A 43 1.52 -3.84 -2.34
C ALA A 43 0.96 -4.75 -3.45
N PHE A 44 -0.34 -5.02 -3.44
CA PHE A 44 -1.04 -5.72 -4.51
C PHE A 44 -0.42 -7.06 -4.88
N LEU A 45 0.14 -7.79 -3.90
CA LEU A 45 0.84 -9.06 -4.12
C LEU A 45 1.98 -8.95 -5.17
N SER A 46 2.73 -7.85 -5.17
CA SER A 46 3.76 -7.53 -6.18
C SER A 46 4.98 -8.44 -6.21
N ARG A 47 5.06 -9.40 -5.28
CA ARG A 47 6.19 -10.33 -5.10
C ARG A 47 7.53 -9.65 -4.78
N ALA A 48 7.54 -8.35 -4.49
CA ALA A 48 8.65 -7.78 -3.73
C ALA A 48 8.75 -8.46 -2.36
N LEU A 49 9.95 -8.50 -1.78
CA LEU A 49 10.20 -9.20 -0.52
C LEU A 49 9.24 -8.67 0.58
N GLY A 50 8.48 -9.56 1.20
CA GLY A 50 7.47 -9.20 2.21
C GLY A 50 6.16 -8.61 1.66
N CYS A 51 6.04 -8.37 0.35
CA CYS A 51 4.86 -7.72 -0.25
C CYS A 51 3.78 -8.69 -0.72
N ASN A 52 4.04 -10.00 -0.75
CA ASN A 52 3.08 -11.02 -1.20
C ASN A 52 2.02 -11.42 -0.15
N VAL A 53 1.88 -10.60 0.90
CA VAL A 53 0.87 -10.72 1.96
C VAL A 53 0.20 -9.37 2.26
N LEU A 54 0.55 -8.32 1.51
CA LEU A 54 0.12 -6.94 1.76
C LEU A 54 -0.98 -6.57 0.77
N THR A 55 -2.22 -6.85 1.16
CA THR A 55 -3.42 -6.74 0.31
C THR A 55 -4.31 -5.55 0.66
N GLY A 56 -4.03 -4.83 1.75
CA GLY A 56 -4.84 -3.69 2.22
C GLY A 56 -6.12 -4.11 2.97
N ASP A 57 -6.20 -5.35 3.45
CA ASP A 57 -7.34 -5.90 4.20
C ASP A 57 -7.73 -5.06 5.42
N GLY A 58 -6.75 -4.59 6.20
CA GLY A 58 -6.99 -3.67 7.31
C GLY A 58 -7.58 -2.31 6.87
N GLN A 59 -7.18 -1.81 5.70
CA GLN A 59 -7.74 -0.58 5.12
C GLN A 59 -9.20 -0.79 4.69
N LEU A 60 -9.51 -1.95 4.08
CA LEU A 60 -10.88 -2.33 3.75
C LEU A 60 -11.76 -2.41 5.00
N MET A 61 -11.33 -3.16 6.02
CA MET A 61 -12.08 -3.32 7.27
C MET A 61 -12.35 -1.99 7.96
N ALA A 62 -11.37 -1.08 7.96
CA ALA A 62 -11.54 0.25 8.53
C ALA A 62 -12.49 1.14 7.69
N ALA A 63 -12.42 1.08 6.36
CA ALA A 63 -13.33 1.81 5.49
C ALA A 63 -14.79 1.33 5.62
N GLU A 64 -15.01 0.05 5.88
CA GLU A 64 -16.35 -0.53 6.13
C GLU A 64 -17.04 0.05 7.37
N VAL A 65 -16.26 0.52 8.36
CA VAL A 65 -16.77 1.23 9.54
C VAL A 65 -16.70 2.75 9.40
N GLY A 66 -16.38 3.26 8.20
CA GLY A 66 -16.38 4.69 7.89
C GLY A 66 -15.06 5.42 8.14
N ALA A 67 -13.94 4.72 8.38
CA ALA A 67 -12.64 5.38 8.52
C ALA A 67 -12.17 5.99 7.19
N ALA A 68 -11.57 7.18 7.28
CA ALA A 68 -10.93 7.83 6.14
C ALA A 68 -9.48 7.36 5.95
N LEU A 69 -8.98 7.51 4.73
CA LEU A 69 -7.58 7.36 4.36
C LEU A 69 -6.99 8.73 3.97
N SER A 70 -5.67 8.88 4.07
CA SER A 70 -4.93 10.08 3.69
C SER A 70 -3.73 9.69 2.81
N GLY A 71 -3.46 10.46 1.77
CA GLY A 71 -2.23 10.33 0.98
C GLY A 71 -2.25 9.21 -0.04
N MET A 72 -3.43 8.73 -0.41
CA MET A 72 -3.59 7.59 -1.31
C MET A 72 -3.04 7.87 -2.72
N GLU A 73 -2.93 9.14 -3.11
CA GLU A 73 -2.19 9.60 -4.29
C GLU A 73 -0.72 9.19 -4.28
N PHE A 74 -0.08 9.03 -3.12
CA PHE A 74 1.33 8.71 -2.95
C PHE A 74 1.52 7.21 -2.72
N SER A 75 0.85 6.39 -3.55
CA SER A 75 0.85 4.93 -3.43
C SER A 75 1.44 4.24 -4.67
N ASN A 76 2.29 4.94 -5.43
CA ASN A 76 2.97 4.45 -6.65
C ASN A 76 4.48 4.36 -6.48
N ALA A 77 4.95 3.94 -5.31
CA ALA A 77 6.37 3.67 -5.12
C ALA A 77 6.75 2.38 -5.86
N TYR A 78 7.80 2.42 -6.67
CA TYR A 78 8.40 1.21 -7.25
C TYR A 78 9.84 1.03 -6.77
N GLY A 79 10.15 -0.18 -6.30
CA GLY A 79 11.48 -0.59 -5.87
C GLY A 79 12.29 -1.18 -7.01
N LEU A 80 13.53 -0.71 -7.16
CA LEU A 80 14.50 -1.26 -8.11
C LEU A 80 15.17 -2.52 -7.55
N GLY A 81 15.19 -3.59 -8.34
CA GLY A 81 15.84 -4.85 -8.02
C GLY A 81 16.12 -5.72 -9.25
N PRO A 82 16.84 -6.84 -9.08
CA PRO A 82 17.09 -7.79 -10.15
C PRO A 82 15.76 -8.41 -10.62
N ALA A 83 15.57 -8.58 -11.93
CA ALA A 83 14.33 -9.08 -12.49
C ALA A 83 13.97 -10.49 -12.00
N PHE A 84 14.99 -11.29 -11.67
CA PHE A 84 14.89 -12.66 -11.15
C PHE A 84 14.76 -12.74 -9.61
N SER A 85 14.75 -11.62 -8.88
CA SER A 85 14.71 -11.62 -7.41
C SER A 85 13.54 -10.80 -6.88
N SER A 86 13.04 -11.19 -5.69
CA SER A 86 12.07 -10.40 -4.93
C SER A 86 12.72 -9.23 -4.16
N VAL A 87 14.05 -9.22 -4.02
CA VAL A 87 14.76 -8.22 -3.22
C VAL A 87 14.93 -6.93 -4.01
N THR A 88 14.22 -5.88 -3.59
CA THR A 88 14.45 -4.52 -4.07
C THR A 88 15.47 -3.83 -3.17
N LYS A 89 16.49 -3.20 -3.76
CA LYS A 89 17.55 -2.52 -2.99
C LYS A 89 18.14 -1.35 -3.75
N SER A 90 17.34 -0.29 -3.85
CA SER A 90 17.70 0.89 -4.65
C SER A 90 19.04 1.55 -4.24
N LEU A 91 19.46 1.45 -2.97
CA LEU A 91 20.72 2.04 -2.50
C LEU A 91 21.95 1.54 -3.29
N PHE A 92 22.05 0.24 -3.55
CA PHE A 92 23.23 -0.32 -4.22
C PHE A 92 23.35 0.11 -5.68
N TYR A 93 22.24 0.44 -6.32
CA TYR A 93 22.23 0.94 -7.68
C TYR A 93 22.72 2.39 -7.82
N ASN A 94 23.16 3.04 -6.73
CA ASN A 94 23.94 4.28 -6.83
C ASN A 94 25.33 4.04 -7.43
N TRP A 95 25.83 2.80 -7.36
CA TRP A 95 27.07 2.37 -7.99
C TRP A 95 26.84 1.59 -9.29
N ALA A 96 25.64 1.68 -9.86
CA ALA A 96 25.30 0.99 -11.09
C ALA A 96 25.41 1.88 -12.33
N THR A 97 25.87 1.29 -13.43
CA THR A 97 25.54 1.75 -14.78
C THR A 97 24.41 0.89 -15.34
N PHE A 98 23.52 1.49 -16.13
CA PHE A 98 22.37 0.82 -16.75
C PHE A 98 22.58 0.71 -18.26
N TYR A 99 22.15 -0.41 -18.82
CA TYR A 99 22.46 -0.82 -20.17
C TYR A 99 21.22 -1.34 -20.89
N THR A 100 21.19 -1.17 -22.21
CA THR A 100 20.31 -1.88 -23.13
C THR A 100 20.80 -3.32 -23.35
N ALA A 101 20.01 -4.15 -24.04
CA ALA A 101 20.32 -5.57 -24.22
C ALA A 101 21.61 -5.84 -25.03
N ASP A 102 21.99 -4.92 -25.91
CA ASP A 102 23.24 -4.94 -26.69
C ASP A 102 24.46 -4.42 -25.91
N GLY A 103 24.27 -3.98 -24.65
CA GLY A 103 25.35 -3.48 -23.81
C GLY A 103 25.63 -1.98 -23.95
N THR A 104 24.78 -1.22 -24.65
CA THR A 104 24.94 0.24 -24.74
C THR A 104 24.47 0.92 -23.45
N PRO A 105 25.25 1.84 -22.85
CA PRO A 105 24.80 2.59 -21.67
C PRO A 105 23.57 3.44 -21.95
N ILE A 106 22.59 3.40 -21.04
CA ILE A 106 21.37 4.22 -21.13
C ILE A 106 21.65 5.57 -20.47
N GLU A 107 21.76 6.62 -21.28
CA GLU A 107 22.02 7.98 -20.80
C GLU A 107 20.93 8.47 -19.83
N GLY A 108 21.35 9.07 -18.71
CA GLY A 108 20.45 9.62 -17.71
C GLY A 108 19.72 8.58 -16.83
N ALA A 109 19.91 7.28 -17.06
CA ALA A 109 19.41 6.23 -16.18
C ALA A 109 20.20 6.19 -14.86
N GLY A 110 19.48 6.04 -13.74
CA GLY A 110 20.09 6.01 -12.42
C GLY A 110 19.12 5.74 -11.29
N SER A 111 19.65 5.31 -10.14
CA SER A 111 18.83 4.95 -8.98
C SER A 111 18.30 6.14 -8.18
N SER A 112 19.14 7.14 -7.90
CA SER A 112 18.72 8.32 -7.13
C SER A 112 18.10 9.39 -8.01
N LYS A 113 18.68 9.61 -9.19
CA LYS A 113 18.16 10.45 -10.27
C LYS A 113 18.12 9.58 -11.52
N GLY A 114 17.05 9.65 -12.31
CA GLY A 114 16.95 8.86 -13.55
C GLY A 114 16.09 7.60 -13.47
N ARG A 115 15.41 7.29 -12.35
CA ARG A 115 14.47 6.15 -12.31
C ARG A 115 13.37 6.24 -13.35
N GLY A 116 12.94 7.46 -13.70
CA GLY A 116 11.99 7.67 -14.79
C GLY A 116 12.52 7.26 -16.16
N VAL A 117 13.85 7.35 -16.40
CA VAL A 117 14.45 6.86 -17.64
C VAL A 117 14.39 5.33 -17.66
N ILE A 118 14.80 4.67 -16.57
CA ILE A 118 14.70 3.21 -16.42
C ILE A 118 13.26 2.74 -16.62
N ALA A 119 12.30 3.40 -15.94
CA ALA A 119 10.89 3.08 -16.06
C ALA A 119 10.39 3.21 -17.49
N ARG A 120 10.78 4.27 -18.23
CA ARG A 120 10.43 4.44 -19.65
C ARG A 120 11.03 3.36 -20.54
N THR A 121 12.33 3.08 -20.38
CA THR A 121 13.00 2.07 -21.19
C THR A 121 12.40 0.68 -20.99
N LEU A 122 12.03 0.32 -19.75
CA LEU A 122 11.36 -0.94 -19.43
C LEU A 122 9.98 -1.11 -20.11
N GLN A 123 9.37 -0.06 -20.64
CA GLN A 123 8.09 -0.14 -21.37
C GLN A 123 8.27 -0.73 -22.78
N SER A 124 9.45 -0.56 -23.38
CA SER A 124 9.72 -0.99 -24.75
C SER A 124 10.74 -2.12 -24.84
N GLN A 125 11.66 -2.24 -23.86
CA GLN A 125 12.72 -3.25 -23.89
C GLN A 125 13.27 -3.56 -22.49
N PRO A 126 13.93 -4.72 -22.30
CA PRO A 126 14.63 -5.01 -21.05
C PRO A 126 15.74 -4.00 -20.73
N VAL A 127 15.95 -3.74 -19.43
CA VAL A 127 17.07 -2.94 -18.92
C VAL A 127 17.98 -3.85 -18.10
N PHE A 128 19.27 -3.68 -18.29
CA PHE A 128 20.32 -4.37 -17.54
C PHE A 128 21.05 -3.38 -16.64
N ALA A 129 21.64 -3.88 -15.57
CA ALA A 129 22.53 -3.10 -14.71
C ALA A 129 23.83 -3.86 -14.47
N CYS A 130 24.89 -3.12 -14.18
CA CYS A 130 26.13 -3.63 -13.60
C CYS A 130 26.54 -2.71 -12.45
N LEU A 131 26.92 -3.25 -11.30
CA LEU A 131 27.42 -2.49 -10.15
C LEU A 131 28.90 -2.11 -10.33
N ASP A 132 29.24 -1.66 -11.53
CA ASP A 132 30.61 -1.45 -12.04
C ASP A 132 31.32 -0.25 -11.40
N ARG A 133 30.58 0.67 -10.78
CA ARG A 133 31.14 1.85 -10.10
C ARG A 133 31.54 1.58 -8.66
N ALA A 134 31.29 0.37 -8.14
CA ALA A 134 31.68 -0.02 -6.79
C ALA A 134 33.16 -0.41 -6.76
N ASP A 135 33.97 0.27 -5.94
CA ASP A 135 35.34 -0.13 -5.63
C ASP A 135 35.37 -1.37 -4.70
N ALA A 136 36.57 -1.92 -4.44
CA ALA A 136 36.73 -3.12 -3.62
C ALA A 136 36.16 -2.98 -2.20
N GLN A 137 36.29 -1.80 -1.59
CA GLN A 137 35.78 -1.54 -0.24
C GLN A 137 34.24 -1.52 -0.24
N ILE A 138 33.64 -0.84 -1.22
CA ILE A 138 32.20 -0.79 -1.40
C ILE A 138 31.64 -2.18 -1.73
N ARG A 139 32.30 -2.97 -2.58
CA ARG A 139 31.91 -4.37 -2.89
C ARG A 139 31.85 -5.22 -1.63
N ALA A 140 32.90 -5.15 -0.79
CA ALA A 140 32.96 -5.88 0.47
C ALA A 140 31.85 -5.43 1.44
N TRP A 141 31.65 -4.12 1.59
CA TRP A 141 30.59 -3.55 2.42
C TRP A 141 29.19 -3.96 1.95
N MET A 142 28.91 -3.93 0.64
CA MET A 142 27.59 -4.32 0.14
C MET A 142 27.24 -5.76 0.52
N ARG A 143 28.20 -6.68 0.35
CA ARG A 143 28.02 -8.11 0.67
C ARG A 143 27.75 -8.32 2.16
N THR A 144 28.43 -7.60 3.05
CA THR A 144 28.22 -7.72 4.50
C THR A 144 26.95 -6.99 4.98
N ALA A 145 26.65 -5.82 4.40
CA ALA A 145 25.53 -5.00 4.83
C ALA A 145 24.15 -5.59 4.44
N GLN A 146 24.06 -6.28 3.30
CA GLN A 146 22.81 -6.91 2.83
C GLN A 146 23.06 -8.25 2.12
N PRO A 147 23.36 -9.33 2.87
CA PRO A 147 23.63 -10.64 2.29
C PRO A 147 22.46 -11.15 1.43
N ASN A 148 21.22 -10.89 1.84
CA ASN A 148 20.01 -11.31 1.13
C ASN A 148 19.91 -10.80 -0.32
N PHE A 149 20.47 -9.63 -0.63
CA PHE A 149 20.53 -9.12 -1.99
C PHE A 149 21.41 -10.01 -2.88
N PHE A 150 22.58 -10.43 -2.37
CA PHE A 150 23.58 -11.21 -3.11
C PHE A 150 23.22 -12.69 -3.25
N VAL A 151 22.44 -13.26 -2.32
CA VAL A 151 22.01 -14.67 -2.38
C VAL A 151 21.38 -15.05 -3.74
N SER A 152 20.61 -14.15 -4.35
CA SER A 152 19.97 -14.42 -5.65
C SER A 152 20.98 -14.44 -6.81
N PHE A 153 22.05 -13.66 -6.71
CA PHE A 153 23.13 -13.61 -7.69
C PHE A 153 24.04 -14.82 -7.57
N ASP A 154 24.47 -15.13 -6.35
CA ASP A 154 25.38 -16.24 -6.07
C ASP A 154 24.74 -17.58 -6.51
N ARG A 155 23.42 -17.76 -6.31
CA ARG A 155 22.66 -18.95 -6.80
C ARG A 155 22.64 -19.08 -8.32
N GLN A 156 22.73 -17.98 -9.05
CA GLN A 156 22.75 -17.98 -10.51
C GLN A 156 24.17 -17.95 -11.08
N GLY A 157 25.20 -17.86 -10.23
CA GLY A 157 26.58 -17.69 -10.68
C GLY A 157 26.83 -16.35 -11.39
N ILE A 158 26.05 -15.32 -11.07
CA ILE A 158 26.22 -13.97 -11.63
C ILE A 158 27.06 -13.13 -10.67
N ASP A 159 28.16 -12.56 -11.13
CA ASP A 159 28.88 -11.50 -10.42
C ASP A 159 28.29 -10.13 -10.79
N PRO A 160 27.49 -9.49 -9.91
CA PRO A 160 26.83 -8.23 -10.22
C PRO A 160 27.80 -7.05 -10.39
N PHE A 161 29.07 -7.20 -10.00
CA PHE A 161 30.07 -6.14 -10.11
C PHE A 161 30.81 -6.10 -11.44
N THR A 162 30.66 -7.16 -12.25
CA THR A 162 31.36 -7.31 -13.53
C THR A 162 30.45 -7.75 -14.67
N GLN A 163 29.31 -8.38 -14.36
CA GLN A 163 28.36 -8.88 -15.35
C GLN A 163 27.09 -8.04 -15.39
N HIS A 164 26.52 -7.91 -16.59
CA HIS A 164 25.21 -7.29 -16.80
C HIS A 164 24.10 -8.25 -16.35
N PHE A 165 23.16 -7.75 -15.56
CA PHE A 165 22.01 -8.52 -15.10
C PHE A 165 20.70 -7.75 -15.32
N PRO A 166 19.59 -8.43 -15.65
CA PRO A 166 18.33 -7.76 -15.92
C PRO A 166 17.76 -7.16 -14.63
N VAL A 167 17.23 -5.94 -14.72
CA VAL A 167 16.55 -5.25 -13.62
C VAL A 167 15.08 -5.05 -13.90
N THR A 168 14.32 -4.80 -12.85
CA THR A 168 12.92 -4.41 -12.94
C THR A 168 12.57 -3.40 -11.85
N LEU A 169 11.45 -2.70 -12.02
CA LEU A 169 10.83 -1.87 -11.00
C LEU A 169 9.57 -2.60 -10.51
N ARG A 170 9.57 -3.07 -9.25
CA ARG A 170 8.41 -3.74 -8.63
C ARG A 170 7.56 -2.74 -7.87
N LEU A 171 6.24 -2.77 -8.06
CA LEU A 171 5.33 -1.91 -7.30
C LEU A 171 5.39 -2.28 -5.81
N GLU A 172 5.60 -1.31 -4.94
CA GLU A 172 5.54 -1.46 -3.49
C GLU A 172 4.36 -0.68 -2.89
N GLY A 173 3.48 -0.13 -3.76
CA GLY A 173 2.17 0.40 -3.41
C GLY A 173 2.20 1.39 -2.26
N THR A 174 1.28 1.21 -1.30
CA THR A 174 1.25 2.02 -0.07
C THR A 174 2.30 1.59 0.95
N VAL A 175 3.05 0.50 0.75
CA VAL A 175 4.05 -0.01 1.71
C VAL A 175 5.28 0.89 1.70
N ARG A 176 5.78 1.26 0.51
CA ARG A 176 6.74 2.35 0.36
C ARG A 176 6.15 3.69 -0.03
N GLY A 177 4.90 3.69 -0.46
CA GLY A 177 4.06 4.88 -0.51
C GLY A 177 3.82 5.48 0.88
N THR A 178 3.07 6.57 0.94
CA THR A 178 2.66 7.19 2.21
C THR A 178 1.17 7.10 2.49
N GLY A 179 0.38 6.58 1.54
CA GLY A 179 -1.04 6.35 1.71
C GLY A 179 -1.36 5.37 2.83
N GLY A 180 -2.41 5.66 3.61
CA GLY A 180 -2.90 4.79 4.68
C GLY A 180 -4.07 5.42 5.43
N LEU A 181 -4.50 4.79 6.53
CA LEU A 181 -5.57 5.30 7.38
C LEU A 181 -5.22 6.68 7.92
N HIS A 182 -6.19 7.60 7.83
CA HIS A 182 -6.08 8.94 8.38
C HIS A 182 -6.08 8.88 9.91
N LEU A 183 -5.12 9.57 10.51
CA LEU A 183 -5.02 9.73 11.95
C LEU A 183 -5.51 11.13 12.33
N VAL A 184 -6.40 11.21 13.31
CA VAL A 184 -7.01 12.47 13.75
C VAL A 184 -6.18 13.20 14.81
N ASP A 185 -5.30 12.47 15.52
CA ASP A 185 -4.43 13.01 16.57
C ASP A 185 -3.18 12.14 16.79
N ASP A 186 -2.32 12.58 17.72
CA ASP A 186 -1.05 11.94 18.08
C ASP A 186 -1.21 10.57 18.77
N SER A 187 -2.41 10.25 19.27
CA SER A 187 -2.70 8.91 19.81
C SER A 187 -2.86 7.87 18.71
N CYS A 188 -2.77 8.29 17.44
CA CYS A 188 -3.01 7.46 16.26
C CYS A 188 -4.45 6.91 16.19
N ALA A 189 -5.41 7.64 16.77
CA ALA A 189 -6.82 7.39 16.58
C ALA A 189 -7.25 7.68 15.13
N THR A 190 -8.21 6.92 14.63
CA THR A 190 -8.91 7.24 13.36
C THR A 190 -10.13 8.11 13.64
N SER A 191 -10.87 8.48 12.60
CA SER A 191 -12.17 9.16 12.74
C SER A 191 -13.27 8.28 13.36
N VAL A 192 -13.03 6.97 13.51
CA VAL A 192 -13.99 6.03 14.06
C VAL A 192 -13.62 5.72 15.53
N PRO A 193 -14.54 5.97 16.49
CA PRO A 193 -14.28 5.69 17.89
C PRO A 193 -13.86 4.23 18.13
N GLY A 194 -12.87 4.03 19.00
CA GLY A 194 -12.33 2.71 19.31
C GLY A 194 -11.42 2.09 18.23
N LEU A 195 -11.16 2.80 17.12
CA LEU A 195 -10.29 2.33 16.05
C LEU A 195 -9.03 3.19 15.92
N TYR A 196 -7.88 2.52 15.95
CA TYR A 196 -6.55 3.09 15.86
C TYR A 196 -5.78 2.44 14.71
N ALA A 197 -4.71 3.07 14.23
CA ALA A 197 -3.86 2.50 13.18
C ALA A 197 -2.38 2.75 13.43
N ALA A 198 -1.52 1.83 12.99
CA ALA A 198 -0.09 1.92 13.16
C ALA A 198 0.69 1.34 11.97
N GLY A 199 1.96 1.75 11.85
CA GLY A 199 2.88 1.31 10.81
C GLY A 199 2.36 1.64 9.41
N ASP A 200 2.58 0.72 8.46
CA ASP A 200 2.24 0.97 7.06
C ASP A 200 0.72 0.99 6.77
N ALA A 201 -0.10 0.56 7.74
CA ALA A 201 -1.56 0.69 7.67
C ALA A 201 -2.02 2.13 7.90
N ALA A 202 -1.31 2.90 8.70
CA ALA A 202 -1.55 4.33 8.92
C ALA A 202 -0.84 5.17 7.85
N THR A 203 -1.41 6.35 7.55
CA THR A 203 -0.76 7.32 6.67
C THR A 203 0.62 7.71 7.19
N ARG A 204 1.56 7.90 6.28
CA ARG A 204 2.92 8.41 6.56
C ARG A 204 3.16 9.80 6.01
N GLU A 205 2.11 10.45 5.47
CA GLU A 205 2.21 11.85 5.06
C GLU A 205 2.67 12.76 6.19
N LEU A 206 2.34 12.42 7.44
CA LEU A 206 2.72 13.17 8.64
C LEU A 206 4.25 13.30 8.81
N ILE A 207 5.01 12.31 8.35
CA ILE A 207 6.47 12.26 8.54
C ILE A 207 7.26 12.34 7.23
N CYS A 208 6.62 12.11 6.08
CA CYS A 208 7.29 12.02 4.78
C CYS A 208 6.62 12.87 3.68
N GLY A 209 5.46 13.48 3.96
CA GLY A 209 4.64 14.12 2.93
C GLY A 209 4.40 13.20 1.73
N GLY A 210 4.66 13.71 0.53
CA GLY A 210 4.54 12.95 -0.72
C GLY A 210 5.77 12.12 -1.11
N PHE A 211 6.82 12.08 -0.27
CA PHE A 211 8.03 11.30 -0.54
C PHE A 211 7.92 9.87 0.01
N THR A 212 8.76 8.94 -0.45
CA THR A 212 8.70 7.55 0.02
C THR A 212 9.04 7.43 1.50
N GLY A 213 8.22 6.69 2.25
CA GLY A 213 8.50 6.35 3.65
C GLY A 213 9.56 5.25 3.82
N GLY A 214 10.04 4.64 2.73
CA GLY A 214 10.86 3.44 2.88
C GLY A 214 12.21 3.67 3.57
N GLY A 215 12.72 2.63 4.25
CA GLY A 215 13.98 2.69 5.00
C GLY A 215 13.76 3.08 6.47
N SER A 216 14.57 4.00 6.99
CA SER A 216 14.52 4.43 8.39
C SER A 216 13.18 5.06 8.77
N HIS A 217 12.52 5.79 7.86
CA HIS A 217 11.25 6.46 8.16
C HIS A 217 10.13 5.45 8.45
N ASN A 218 9.93 4.42 7.63
CA ASN A 218 8.93 3.36 7.88
C ASN A 218 9.23 2.62 9.19
N ALA A 219 10.50 2.32 9.48
CA ALA A 219 10.87 1.63 10.71
C ALA A 219 10.60 2.49 11.95
N ALA A 220 11.01 3.76 11.92
CA ALA A 220 10.72 4.71 12.99
C ALA A 220 9.21 4.90 13.16
N TRP A 221 8.46 5.07 12.07
CA TRP A 221 7.01 5.22 12.10
C TRP A 221 6.31 4.01 12.70
N ALA A 222 6.68 2.80 12.28
CA ALA A 222 6.07 1.57 12.80
C ALA A 222 6.27 1.44 14.32
N LEU A 223 7.47 1.76 14.82
CA LEU A 223 7.76 1.74 16.25
C LEU A 223 6.98 2.83 17.00
N SER A 224 7.06 4.08 16.52
CA SER A 224 6.44 5.23 17.19
C SER A 224 4.91 5.16 17.16
N SER A 225 4.30 4.97 15.99
CA SER A 225 2.85 4.84 15.87
C SER A 225 2.33 3.59 16.57
N GLY A 226 3.08 2.49 16.60
CA GLY A 226 2.72 1.30 17.36
C GLY A 226 2.66 1.57 18.87
N PHE A 227 3.63 2.32 19.39
CA PHE A 227 3.65 2.76 20.79
C PHE A 227 2.45 3.66 21.11
N TRP A 228 2.21 4.69 20.30
CA TRP A 228 1.11 5.65 20.55
C TRP A 228 -0.27 5.03 20.35
N ALA A 229 -0.49 4.29 19.26
CA ALA A 229 -1.75 3.59 19.00
C ALA A 229 -2.06 2.57 20.10
N GLY A 230 -1.05 1.83 20.58
CA GLY A 230 -1.21 0.90 21.69
C GLY A 230 -1.62 1.60 22.99
N ALA A 231 -0.97 2.73 23.32
CA ALA A 231 -1.31 3.52 24.50
C ALA A 231 -2.72 4.12 24.41
N GLY A 232 -3.07 4.72 23.25
CA GLY A 232 -4.38 5.30 22.98
C GLY A 232 -5.50 4.26 23.06
N ALA A 233 -5.34 3.13 22.36
CA ALA A 233 -6.31 2.02 22.40
C ALA A 233 -6.47 1.44 23.81
N ALA A 234 -5.38 1.32 24.57
CA ALA A 234 -5.44 0.85 25.95
C ALA A 234 -6.18 1.83 26.86
N ALA A 235 -5.97 3.14 26.71
CA ALA A 235 -6.70 4.16 27.47
C ALA A 235 -8.20 4.12 27.16
N PHE A 236 -8.57 4.20 25.87
CA PHE A 236 -9.96 4.11 25.43
C PHE A 236 -10.64 2.83 25.93
N GLY A 237 -9.93 1.69 25.85
CA GLY A 237 -10.45 0.41 26.31
C GLY A 237 -10.66 0.30 27.82
N ARG A 238 -9.89 1.02 28.64
CA ARG A 238 -10.13 1.10 30.10
C ARG A 238 -11.37 1.92 30.41
N ASP A 239 -11.51 3.08 29.78
CA ASP A 239 -12.65 3.97 29.99
C ASP A 239 -13.96 3.31 29.53
N ALA A 240 -13.90 2.63 28.39
CA ALA A 240 -14.97 1.78 27.86
C ALA A 240 -15.46 0.72 28.87
N ARG A 241 -14.53 0.06 29.59
CA ARG A 241 -14.86 -0.96 30.60
C ARG A 241 -15.40 -0.34 31.88
N ALA A 242 -14.81 0.77 32.32
CA ALA A 242 -15.26 1.50 33.51
C ALA A 242 -16.71 1.98 33.38
N ALA A 243 -17.13 2.33 32.16
CA ALA A 243 -18.51 2.71 31.85
C ALA A 243 -19.53 1.55 31.90
N GLY A 244 -19.09 0.29 32.11
CA GLY A 244 -19.98 -0.85 32.31
C GLY A 244 -20.85 -1.23 31.10
N SER A 245 -20.51 -0.75 29.90
CA SER A 245 -21.36 -0.97 28.72
C SER A 245 -21.25 -2.42 28.23
N ASN A 246 -22.29 -3.21 28.43
CA ASN A 246 -22.46 -4.49 27.74
C ASN A 246 -22.91 -4.20 26.30
N ARG A 247 -21.93 -3.93 25.42
CA ARG A 247 -22.20 -3.50 24.04
C ARG A 247 -22.66 -4.67 23.18
N THR A 248 -23.69 -4.45 22.39
CA THR A 248 -23.99 -5.37 21.29
C THR A 248 -22.82 -5.32 20.31
N ALA A 249 -22.40 -6.46 19.77
CA ALA A 249 -21.32 -6.51 18.79
C ALA A 249 -21.89 -6.94 17.44
N LEU A 250 -22.01 -5.98 16.53
CA LEU A 250 -22.52 -6.14 15.17
C LEU A 250 -21.35 -6.31 14.20
N ARG A 251 -21.49 -7.19 13.22
CA ARG A 251 -20.46 -7.43 12.19
C ARG A 251 -20.54 -6.33 11.14
N ALA A 252 -19.42 -5.66 10.87
CA ALA A 252 -19.35 -4.57 9.88
C ALA A 252 -18.94 -5.04 8.47
N GLY A 253 -18.59 -6.32 8.30
CA GLY A 253 -18.11 -6.86 7.03
C GLY A 253 -19.13 -6.76 5.90
N GLY A 254 -18.70 -6.23 4.77
CA GLY A 254 -19.51 -6.09 3.57
C GLY A 254 -19.20 -7.18 2.55
N VAL A 255 -18.49 -6.77 1.51
CA VAL A 255 -18.22 -7.54 0.30
C VAL A 255 -17.70 -8.95 0.61
N ALA A 256 -18.29 -9.93 -0.08
CA ALA A 256 -18.03 -11.38 0.00
C ALA A 256 -18.39 -12.08 1.33
N LEU A 257 -18.87 -11.34 2.34
CA LEU A 257 -19.26 -11.91 3.64
C LEU A 257 -20.76 -11.75 3.90
N SER A 258 -21.29 -10.56 3.66
CA SER A 258 -22.72 -10.23 3.83
C SER A 258 -23.44 -9.98 2.50
N SER A 259 -22.78 -10.25 1.37
CA SER A 259 -23.39 -10.13 0.04
C SER A 259 -24.53 -11.13 -0.15
N ARG A 260 -25.55 -10.73 -0.93
CA ARG A 260 -26.79 -11.51 -1.16
C ARG A 260 -26.97 -11.97 -2.60
N GLY A 261 -25.93 -11.84 -3.42
CA GLY A 261 -25.98 -12.27 -4.81
C GLY A 261 -25.95 -13.78 -4.99
N ALA A 262 -26.19 -14.22 -6.22
CA ALA A 262 -26.03 -15.62 -6.63
C ALA A 262 -24.82 -15.85 -7.55
N ALA A 263 -24.27 -14.78 -8.14
CA ALA A 263 -23.17 -14.88 -9.09
C ALA A 263 -21.85 -15.13 -8.36
N ALA A 264 -21.25 -16.31 -8.56
CA ALA A 264 -19.90 -16.60 -8.10
C ALA A 264 -18.88 -15.70 -8.83
N PHE A 265 -17.75 -15.43 -8.17
CA PHE A 265 -16.63 -14.69 -8.75
C PHE A 265 -15.32 -15.39 -8.40
N ASP A 266 -14.33 -15.28 -9.31
CA ASP A 266 -12.96 -15.74 -9.05
C ASP A 266 -12.13 -14.61 -8.43
N SER A 267 -11.72 -14.79 -7.17
CA SER A 267 -10.84 -13.84 -6.48
C SER A 267 -9.50 -13.65 -7.19
N GLN A 268 -8.98 -14.68 -7.87
CA GLN A 268 -7.74 -14.57 -8.63
C GLN A 268 -7.92 -13.76 -9.92
N GLU A 269 -9.09 -13.86 -10.56
CA GLU A 269 -9.42 -13.01 -11.70
C GLU A 269 -9.51 -11.54 -11.29
N VAL A 270 -10.17 -11.25 -10.16
CA VAL A 270 -10.24 -9.90 -9.58
C VAL A 270 -8.83 -9.36 -9.28
N ILE A 271 -7.98 -10.15 -8.63
CA ILE A 271 -6.58 -9.78 -8.33
C ILE A 271 -5.81 -9.48 -9.62
N ARG A 272 -5.89 -10.34 -10.64
CA ARG A 272 -5.21 -10.12 -11.93
C ARG A 272 -5.71 -8.85 -12.63
N ALA A 273 -7.02 -8.61 -12.61
CA ALA A 273 -7.61 -7.41 -13.19
C ALA A 273 -7.11 -6.14 -12.47
N VAL A 274 -7.08 -6.13 -11.14
CA VAL A 274 -6.51 -5.01 -10.37
C VAL A 274 -5.04 -4.80 -10.69
N GLN A 275 -4.23 -5.87 -10.69
CA GLN A 275 -2.80 -5.80 -11.01
C GLN A 275 -2.54 -5.26 -12.43
N ALA A 276 -3.37 -5.62 -13.41
CA ALA A 276 -3.29 -5.09 -14.77
C ALA A 276 -3.54 -3.58 -14.85
N GLU A 277 -4.30 -3.02 -13.90
CA GLU A 277 -4.46 -1.57 -13.79
C GLU A 277 -3.28 -0.91 -13.06
N VAL A 278 -2.84 -1.47 -11.93
CA VAL A 278 -1.90 -0.77 -11.02
C VAL A 278 -0.41 -1.02 -11.25
N PHE A 279 -0.01 -2.14 -11.87
CA PHE A 279 1.40 -2.46 -12.11
C PHE A 279 2.02 -1.69 -13.29
N PRO A 280 1.35 -1.46 -14.43
CA PRO A 280 1.97 -0.80 -15.58
C PRO A 280 2.50 0.60 -15.26
N TYR A 281 3.68 0.93 -15.76
CA TYR A 281 4.36 2.20 -15.49
C TYR A 281 3.60 3.38 -16.13
N GLU A 282 2.97 3.16 -17.28
CA GLU A 282 2.14 4.10 -18.03
C GLU A 282 1.02 4.65 -17.15
N ARG A 283 0.41 3.79 -16.34
CA ARG A 283 -0.76 4.14 -15.52
C ARG A 283 -0.38 4.66 -14.15
N SER A 284 0.60 4.02 -13.51
CA SER A 284 0.88 4.28 -12.08
C SER A 284 2.10 5.18 -11.86
N TRP A 285 3.16 5.05 -12.66
CA TRP A 285 4.36 5.89 -12.55
C TRP A 285 4.22 7.21 -13.32
N PHE A 286 3.65 7.15 -14.53
CA PHE A 286 3.52 8.26 -15.49
C PHE A 286 2.07 8.71 -15.67
N ARG A 287 1.40 9.09 -14.57
CA ARG A 287 -0.06 9.21 -14.54
C ARG A 287 -0.61 10.23 -15.56
N GLU A 288 -1.65 9.82 -16.27
CA GLU A 288 -2.44 10.58 -17.25
C GLU A 288 -3.92 10.65 -16.81
N GLY A 289 -4.59 11.81 -16.94
CA GLY A 289 -5.90 12.03 -16.32
C GLY A 289 -6.96 11.13 -16.93
N ASP A 290 -6.94 11.04 -18.26
CA ASP A 290 -7.80 10.14 -19.03
C ASP A 290 -7.48 8.67 -18.76
N ALA A 291 -6.19 8.31 -18.64
CA ALA A 291 -5.79 6.95 -18.30
C ALA A 291 -6.29 6.54 -16.89
N LEU A 292 -6.22 7.45 -15.91
CA LEU A 292 -6.75 7.22 -14.57
C LEU A 292 -8.27 7.06 -14.59
N ARG A 293 -9.00 7.91 -15.34
CA ARG A 293 -10.46 7.82 -15.50
C ARG A 293 -10.88 6.50 -16.14
N ASP A 294 -10.18 6.10 -17.21
CA ASP A 294 -10.42 4.84 -17.91
C ASP A 294 -10.19 3.62 -17.00
N SER A 295 -9.07 3.60 -16.25
CA SER A 295 -8.82 2.58 -15.23
C SER A 295 -9.91 2.55 -14.15
N LEU A 296 -10.33 3.72 -13.66
CA LEU A 296 -11.39 3.82 -12.65
C LEU A 296 -12.72 3.23 -13.15
N GLY A 297 -13.09 3.45 -14.42
CA GLY A 297 -14.28 2.84 -15.00
C GLY A 297 -14.28 1.31 -14.94
N ARG A 298 -13.14 0.67 -15.26
CA ARG A 298 -12.98 -0.79 -15.13
C ARG A 298 -12.99 -1.27 -13.68
N LEU A 299 -12.29 -0.56 -12.79
CA LEU A 299 -12.23 -0.91 -11.37
C LEU A 299 -13.59 -0.74 -10.67
N ASP A 300 -14.36 0.29 -11.03
CA ASP A 300 -15.71 0.50 -10.51
C ASP A 300 -16.68 -0.58 -11.00
N ALA A 301 -16.63 -0.95 -12.28
CA ALA A 301 -17.42 -2.06 -12.80
C ALA A 301 -17.07 -3.39 -12.10
N LEU A 302 -15.80 -3.61 -11.77
CA LEU A 302 -15.37 -4.78 -11.00
C LEU A 302 -15.87 -4.73 -9.55
N TRP A 303 -15.90 -3.54 -8.94
CA TRP A 303 -16.42 -3.35 -7.58
C TRP A 303 -17.90 -3.69 -7.53
N GLU A 304 -18.69 -3.19 -8.48
CA GLU A 304 -20.13 -3.46 -8.54
C GLU A 304 -20.41 -4.96 -8.67
N ARG A 305 -19.71 -5.65 -9.59
CA ARG A 305 -19.82 -7.11 -9.75
C ARG A 305 -19.55 -7.86 -8.44
N LEU A 306 -18.53 -7.42 -7.70
CA LEU A 306 -18.13 -8.03 -6.44
C LEU A 306 -19.14 -7.72 -5.31
N ARG A 307 -19.66 -6.49 -5.29
CA ARG A 307 -20.66 -6.00 -4.34
C ARG A 307 -21.98 -6.75 -4.45
N THR A 308 -22.38 -7.12 -5.66
CA THR A 308 -23.60 -7.91 -5.97
C THR A 308 -23.32 -9.42 -6.11
N GLY A 309 -22.11 -9.88 -5.82
CA GLY A 309 -21.70 -11.28 -5.95
C GLY A 309 -22.25 -12.18 -4.84
N ALA A 310 -22.13 -13.49 -5.02
CA ALA A 310 -22.40 -14.47 -3.99
C ALA A 310 -21.44 -14.32 -2.80
N PRO A 311 -21.88 -14.63 -1.56
CA PRO A 311 -20.96 -14.74 -0.43
C PRO A 311 -19.99 -15.91 -0.65
N ALA A 312 -18.82 -15.85 -0.02
CA ALA A 312 -17.86 -16.95 -0.07
C ALA A 312 -18.44 -18.23 0.55
N ALA A 313 -18.26 -19.38 -0.11
CA ALA A 313 -18.82 -20.65 0.36
C ALA A 313 -17.97 -21.30 1.46
N THR A 314 -16.67 -21.02 1.50
CA THR A 314 -15.74 -21.53 2.51
C THR A 314 -14.93 -20.43 3.19
N ALA A 315 -14.37 -20.73 4.37
CA ALA A 315 -13.47 -19.83 5.09
C ALA A 315 -12.23 -19.43 4.26
N THR A 316 -11.73 -20.33 3.41
CA THR A 316 -10.57 -20.06 2.56
C THR A 316 -10.93 -19.12 1.42
N GLU A 317 -12.06 -19.34 0.77
CA GLU A 317 -12.60 -18.43 -0.24
C GLU A 317 -12.91 -17.07 0.36
N ALA A 318 -13.43 -17.00 1.58
CA ALA A 318 -13.70 -15.74 2.28
C ALA A 318 -12.42 -14.93 2.44
N VAL A 319 -11.30 -15.56 2.86
CA VAL A 319 -10.00 -14.88 2.94
C VAL A 319 -9.57 -14.33 1.58
N ARG A 320 -9.62 -15.15 0.53
CA ARG A 320 -9.18 -14.73 -0.82
C ARG A 320 -10.06 -13.65 -1.42
N ALA A 321 -11.37 -13.72 -1.20
CA ALA A 321 -12.30 -12.71 -1.63
C ALA A 321 -12.07 -11.38 -0.93
N ARG A 322 -11.76 -11.41 0.37
CA ARG A 322 -11.44 -10.21 1.14
C ARG A 322 -10.11 -9.58 0.72
N GLU A 323 -9.09 -10.38 0.45
CA GLU A 323 -7.83 -9.90 -0.14
C GLU A 323 -8.07 -9.22 -1.50
N ALA A 324 -8.88 -9.82 -2.37
CA ALA A 324 -9.20 -9.27 -3.68
C ALA A 324 -10.03 -7.97 -3.58
N ALA A 325 -11.06 -7.95 -2.72
CA ALA A 325 -11.87 -6.77 -2.43
C ALA A 325 -11.00 -5.62 -1.89
N ALA A 326 -10.06 -5.93 -1.00
CA ALA A 326 -9.19 -4.94 -0.38
C ALA A 326 -8.23 -4.30 -1.40
N MET A 327 -7.60 -5.12 -2.25
CA MET A 327 -6.78 -4.62 -3.36
C MET A 327 -7.61 -3.74 -4.31
N LEU A 328 -8.82 -4.17 -4.64
CA LEU A 328 -9.72 -3.40 -5.51
C LEU A 328 -10.11 -2.05 -4.88
N ALA A 329 -10.58 -2.04 -3.63
CA ALA A 329 -10.90 -0.81 -2.90
C ALA A 329 -9.69 0.14 -2.84
N THR A 330 -8.52 -0.40 -2.51
CA THR A 330 -7.28 0.37 -2.44
C THR A 330 -6.94 1.03 -3.77
N SER A 331 -7.02 0.30 -4.88
CA SER A 331 -6.76 0.86 -6.21
C SER A 331 -7.70 2.02 -6.56
N ARG A 332 -8.97 1.93 -6.14
CA ARG A 332 -10.00 2.96 -6.38
C ARG A 332 -9.73 4.23 -5.55
N TRP A 333 -9.35 4.10 -4.29
CA TRP A 333 -8.91 5.26 -3.47
C TRP A 333 -7.66 5.90 -4.05
N MET A 334 -6.66 5.10 -4.43
CA MET A 334 -5.41 5.59 -5.01
C MET A 334 -5.64 6.43 -6.26
N TYR A 335 -6.43 5.91 -7.21
CA TYR A 335 -6.61 6.56 -8.50
C TYR A 335 -7.53 7.78 -8.43
N ARG A 336 -8.56 7.78 -7.59
CA ARG A 336 -9.37 8.99 -7.36
C ARG A 336 -8.58 10.10 -6.67
N SER A 337 -7.80 9.78 -5.64
CA SER A 337 -6.92 10.76 -5.00
C SER A 337 -5.83 11.27 -5.95
N ALA A 338 -5.30 10.39 -6.81
CA ALA A 338 -4.37 10.78 -7.86
C ALA A 338 -5.00 11.68 -8.92
N LEU A 339 -6.25 11.42 -9.32
CA LEU A 339 -6.96 12.21 -10.33
C LEU A 339 -7.27 13.62 -9.81
N GLN A 340 -7.60 13.73 -8.53
CA GLN A 340 -7.90 15.01 -7.87
C GLN A 340 -6.67 15.93 -7.73
N ARG A 341 -5.45 15.36 -7.72
CA ARG A 341 -4.21 16.14 -7.64
C ARG A 341 -3.66 16.44 -9.02
N THR A 342 -3.78 17.70 -9.43
CA THR A 342 -3.35 18.20 -10.74
C THR A 342 -2.01 18.92 -10.63
N GLU A 343 -1.01 18.25 -10.05
CA GLU A 343 0.38 18.72 -9.91
C GLU A 343 1.35 17.52 -9.93
N THR A 344 2.66 17.77 -9.94
CA THR A 344 3.67 16.75 -9.68
C THR A 344 4.39 17.06 -8.37
N ARG A 345 4.30 16.16 -7.39
CA ARG A 345 4.89 16.30 -6.05
C ARG A 345 5.34 14.95 -5.51
N GLY A 346 6.61 14.86 -5.11
CA GLY A 346 7.16 13.62 -4.55
C GLY A 346 7.03 12.43 -5.51
N MET A 347 6.38 11.35 -5.08
CA MET A 347 6.14 10.18 -5.94
C MET A 347 4.93 10.33 -6.86
N HIS A 348 4.01 11.24 -6.55
CA HIS A 348 2.90 11.58 -7.44
C HIS A 348 3.44 12.39 -8.63
N ARG A 349 3.39 11.80 -9.82
CA ARG A 349 3.86 12.42 -11.07
C ARG A 349 2.73 12.41 -12.08
N ARG A 350 2.31 13.61 -12.48
CA ARG A 350 1.15 13.87 -13.33
C ARG A 350 1.68 14.50 -14.63
N ARG A 351 1.65 13.76 -15.75
CA ARG A 351 2.29 14.20 -17.01
C ARG A 351 1.80 15.56 -17.51
N GLU A 352 0.49 15.79 -17.39
CA GLU A 352 -0.17 17.04 -17.78
C GLU A 352 0.21 18.22 -16.86
N HIS A 353 0.74 17.94 -15.67
CA HIS A 353 1.08 18.93 -14.64
C HIS A 353 2.46 18.63 -14.05
N GLY A 354 3.52 18.97 -14.80
CA GLY A 354 4.90 18.58 -14.48
C GLY A 354 5.56 19.27 -13.28
N ALA A 355 4.95 20.33 -12.74
CA ALA A 355 5.47 21.09 -11.62
C ALA A 355 4.58 20.93 -10.36
N ALA A 356 5.16 21.24 -9.20
CA ALA A 356 4.40 21.39 -7.97
C ALA A 356 3.58 22.68 -8.01
N ASP A 357 2.37 22.65 -7.48
CA ASP A 357 1.44 23.77 -7.41
C ASP A 357 1.29 24.25 -5.95
N PRO A 358 1.68 25.50 -5.63
CA PRO A 358 1.50 26.06 -4.29
C PRO A 358 0.05 26.07 -3.79
N ALA A 359 -0.95 26.18 -4.67
CA ALA A 359 -2.36 26.15 -4.31
C ALA A 359 -2.83 24.75 -3.86
N GLN A 360 -2.05 23.70 -4.18
CA GLN A 360 -2.32 22.32 -3.79
C GLN A 360 -1.53 21.87 -2.55
N ARG A 361 -1.10 22.83 -1.71
CA ARG A 361 -0.53 22.56 -0.37
C ARG A 361 -1.62 22.16 0.65
N HIS A 362 -2.27 21.04 0.39
CA HIS A 362 -3.24 20.39 1.28
C HIS A 362 -3.09 18.87 1.21
N ARG A 363 -3.61 18.18 2.22
CA ARG A 363 -3.77 16.72 2.17
C ARG A 363 -5.04 16.38 1.41
N LEU A 364 -5.09 15.19 0.83
CA LEU A 364 -6.34 14.61 0.34
C LEU A 364 -6.77 13.49 1.28
N LEU A 365 -7.98 13.62 1.81
CA LEU A 365 -8.66 12.52 2.45
C LEU A 365 -9.51 11.78 1.42
N SER A 366 -9.56 10.47 1.52
CA SER A 366 -10.41 9.61 0.69
C SER A 366 -11.13 8.59 1.55
N GLY A 367 -12.33 8.20 1.16
CA GLY A 367 -13.08 7.16 1.85
C GLY A 367 -14.28 6.72 1.04
N GLY A 368 -15.16 5.97 1.68
CA GLY A 368 -16.29 5.32 1.02
C GLY A 368 -15.88 4.08 0.24
N LEU A 369 -16.88 3.26 -0.09
CA LEU A 369 -16.70 1.97 -0.76
C LEU A 369 -17.52 1.95 -2.05
N ASP A 370 -18.84 1.98 -1.95
CA ASP A 370 -19.70 2.00 -3.14
C ASP A 370 -19.52 3.34 -3.88
N GLU A 371 -19.70 4.45 -3.16
CA GLU A 371 -19.32 5.79 -3.61
C GLU A 371 -18.01 6.23 -2.95
N VAL A 372 -16.93 6.28 -3.73
CA VAL A 372 -15.64 6.76 -3.24
C VAL A 372 -15.56 8.27 -3.37
N TRP A 373 -15.35 8.95 -2.25
CA TRP A 373 -15.16 10.40 -2.19
C TRP A 373 -13.69 10.77 -1.97
N VAL A 374 -13.32 11.98 -2.40
CA VAL A 374 -12.02 12.61 -2.13
C VAL A 374 -12.25 14.06 -1.72
N GLN A 375 -11.67 14.47 -0.60
CA GLN A 375 -11.85 15.81 -0.04
C GLN A 375 -10.51 16.44 0.30
N ARG A 376 -10.43 17.76 0.12
CA ARG A 376 -9.26 18.54 0.54
C ARG A 376 -9.28 18.69 2.04
N HIS A 377 -8.14 18.47 2.67
CA HIS A 377 -7.96 18.67 4.09
C HIS A 377 -6.80 19.63 4.32
N ALA A 378 -7.11 20.75 4.96
CA ALA A 378 -6.13 21.80 5.24
C ALA A 378 -4.97 21.22 6.06
N VAL A 379 -3.75 21.56 5.66
CA VAL A 379 -2.59 21.38 6.53
C VAL A 379 -2.56 22.63 7.39
N GLN A 380 -2.59 22.48 8.72
CA GLN A 380 -2.37 23.62 9.59
C GLN A 380 -0.99 24.19 9.22
N ASN A 381 -0.93 25.49 8.94
CA ASN A 381 0.37 26.14 8.83
C ASN A 381 0.97 26.04 10.23
N GLU A 382 1.93 25.13 10.40
CA GLU A 382 2.96 25.33 11.41
C GLU A 382 3.69 26.61 10.97
N VAL A 383 3.17 27.74 11.45
CA VAL A 383 3.86 29.00 11.44
C VAL A 383 5.12 28.78 12.27
N ALA A 384 6.25 29.16 11.67
CA ALA A 384 7.56 29.14 12.27
C ALA A 384 7.53 29.47 13.77
N ALA A 385 8.12 28.58 14.57
CA ALA A 385 8.61 28.89 15.91
C ALA A 385 10.14 28.83 15.88
#